data_AF-A0A920RV67-F1
#
_entry.id   AF-A0A920RV67-F1
#
_cell.length_a   1.000
_cell.length_b   1.000
_cell.length_c   1.000
_cell.angle_alpha   90.00
_cell.angle_beta   90.00
_cell.angle_gamma   90.00
#
_symmetry.space_group_name_H-M   'P 1'
#
loop_
_entity.id
_entity.type
_entity.pdbx_description
1 polymer ?
#
loop_
_entity_poly.entity_id
_entity_poly.type
_entity_poly.pdbx_seq_one_letter_code
_entity_poly.pdbx_strand_id
1 'polypeptide(L)'
;MQIPTHIQQAVKSNNRPTGDKERDRLRKPAEVLTFFQIASGDKVGELNAGRGYVSGIVAEAVGVDGLVYPHISPLSVERWKGIQLRND
;
A
#
# COMPACT_ATOMS: atom_id res chain seq x y z
N MET A 1 4.92 1.77 -20.06
CA MET A 1 3.77 0.99 -19.57
C MET A 1 2.67 1.96 -19.20
N GLN A 2 1.44 1.73 -19.65
CA GLN A 2 0.29 2.57 -19.30
C GLN A 2 -0.12 2.26 -17.86
N ILE A 3 -0.17 3.27 -16.99
CA ILE A 3 -0.65 3.10 -15.61
C ILE A 3 -2.18 3.25 -15.60
N PRO A 4 -2.94 2.25 -15.13
CA PRO A 4 -4.39 2.35 -15.00
C PRO A 4 -4.86 3.49 -14.09
N THR A 5 -6.04 4.06 -14.38
CA THR A 5 -6.57 5.23 -13.66
C THR A 5 -6.76 4.98 -12.16
N HIS A 6 -7.27 3.81 -11.76
CA HIS A 6 -7.49 3.46 -10.34
C HIS A 6 -6.18 3.41 -9.56
N ILE A 7 -5.09 2.91 -10.17
CA ILE A 7 -3.75 2.92 -9.58
C ILE A 7 -3.19 4.36 -9.49
N GLN A 8 -3.36 5.19 -10.52
CA GLN A 8 -2.93 6.58 -10.47
C GLN A 8 -3.62 7.36 -9.33
N GLN A 9 -4.93 7.13 -9.17
CA GLN A 9 -5.72 7.74 -8.10
C GLN A 9 -5.27 7.27 -6.72
N ALA A 10 -5.07 5.96 -6.55
CA ALA A 10 -4.59 5.39 -5.30
C ALA A 10 -3.24 5.97 -4.84
N VAL A 11 -2.28 6.10 -5.78
CA VAL A 11 -0.98 6.70 -5.48
C VAL A 11 -1.09 8.19 -5.13
N LYS A 12 -1.99 8.92 -5.80
CA LYS A 12 -2.23 10.36 -5.56
C LYS A 12 -3.17 10.66 -4.38
N SER A 13 -3.71 9.64 -3.70
CA SER A 13 -4.66 9.82 -2.61
C SER A 13 -4.12 10.77 -1.53
N ASN A 14 -4.97 11.72 -1.11
CA ASN A 14 -4.63 12.66 -0.04
C ASN A 14 -4.58 12.01 1.34
N ASN A 15 -5.15 10.81 1.48
CA ASN A 15 -5.18 10.03 2.73
C ASN A 15 -3.85 9.34 3.04
N ARG A 16 -2.80 9.58 2.22
CA ARG A 16 -1.47 9.00 2.42
C ARG A 16 -0.56 9.95 3.20
N PRO A 17 0.16 9.47 4.24
CA PRO A 17 1.12 10.27 4.97
C PRO A 17 2.18 10.92 4.07
N THR A 18 2.64 12.12 4.41
CA THR A 18 3.67 12.83 3.63
C THR A 18 4.93 12.00 3.43
N GLY A 19 5.42 11.37 4.51
CA GLY A 19 6.61 10.51 4.44
C GLY A 19 6.42 9.28 3.55
N ASP A 20 5.18 8.83 3.32
CA ASP A 20 4.89 7.75 2.36
C ASP A 20 5.01 8.27 0.94
N LYS A 21 4.38 9.43 0.64
CA LYS A 21 4.47 10.09 -0.67
C LYS A 21 5.91 10.38 -1.08
N GLU A 22 6.76 10.83 -0.16
CA GLU A 22 8.19 11.09 -0.43
C GLU A 22 8.95 9.84 -0.87
N ARG A 23 8.58 8.65 -0.38
CA ARG A 23 9.22 7.38 -0.73
C ARG A 23 8.84 6.88 -2.13
N ASP A 24 7.74 7.37 -2.70
CA ASP A 24 7.24 6.93 -4.00
C ASP A 24 8.27 7.13 -5.12
N ARG A 25 9.09 8.20 -5.05
CA ARG A 25 10.12 8.49 -6.05
C ARG A 25 11.11 7.33 -6.23
N LEU A 26 11.37 6.57 -5.16
CA LEU A 26 12.27 5.42 -5.18
C LEU A 26 11.53 4.09 -5.31
N ARG A 27 10.31 4.00 -4.76
CA ARG A 27 9.54 2.76 -4.67
C ARG A 27 8.61 2.51 -5.84
N LYS A 28 8.31 3.53 -6.65
CA LYS A 28 7.53 3.44 -7.90
C LYS A 28 6.23 2.61 -7.75
N PRO A 29 5.35 2.97 -6.78
CA PRO A 29 4.20 2.13 -6.44
C PRO A 29 3.23 1.95 -7.62
N ALA A 30 3.06 2.98 -8.46
CA ALA A 30 2.19 2.89 -9.63
C ALA A 30 2.65 1.81 -10.60
N GLU A 31 3.94 1.79 -10.90
CA GLU A 31 4.56 0.82 -11.80
C GLU A 31 4.54 -0.58 -11.21
N VAL A 32 4.78 -0.72 -9.90
CA VAL A 32 4.74 -2.00 -9.19
C VAL A 32 3.32 -2.59 -9.22
N LEU A 33 2.29 -1.82 -8.83
CA LEU A 33 0.91 -2.31 -8.85
C LEU A 33 0.45 -2.64 -10.28
N THR A 34 0.90 -1.87 -11.28
CA THR A 34 0.59 -2.15 -12.69
C THR A 34 1.27 -3.44 -13.16
N PHE A 35 2.52 -3.68 -12.76
CA PHE A 35 3.24 -4.92 -13.06
C PHE A 35 2.53 -6.15 -12.48
N PHE A 36 2.01 -6.05 -11.26
CA PHE A 36 1.19 -7.09 -10.62
C PHE A 36 -0.25 -7.17 -11.17
N GLN A 37 -0.63 -6.28 -12.07
CA GLN A 37 -1.96 -6.22 -12.67
C GLN A 37 -3.09 -6.10 -11.63
N ILE A 38 -2.84 -5.37 -10.54
CA ILE A 38 -3.86 -5.13 -9.51
C ILE A 38 -5.09 -4.47 -10.13
N ALA A 39 -6.25 -5.09 -9.96
CA ALA A 39 -7.54 -4.65 -10.45
C ALA A 39 -8.47 -4.21 -9.31
N SER A 40 -9.47 -3.39 -9.64
CA SER A 40 -10.58 -3.09 -8.73
C SER A 40 -11.34 -4.38 -8.41
N GLY A 41 -11.69 -4.58 -7.13
CA GLY A 41 -12.34 -5.78 -6.62
C GLY A 41 -11.39 -6.91 -6.21
N ASP A 42 -10.07 -6.78 -6.43
CA ASP A 42 -9.13 -7.83 -6.07
C ASP A 42 -9.04 -8.07 -4.56
N LYS A 43 -8.77 -9.33 -4.21
CA LYS A 43 -8.37 -9.75 -2.85
C LYS A 43 -6.87 -10.00 -2.83
N VAL A 44 -6.12 -9.19 -2.09
CA VAL A 44 -4.65 -9.18 -2.11
C VAL A 44 -4.09 -9.59 -0.75
N GLY A 45 -3.20 -10.57 -0.73
CA GLY A 45 -2.37 -10.89 0.45
C GLY A 45 -1.03 -10.16 0.38
N GLU A 46 -0.69 -9.39 1.42
CA GLU A 46 0.61 -8.72 1.52
C GLU A 46 1.42 -9.32 2.67
N LEU A 47 2.61 -9.85 2.37
CA LEU A 47 3.52 -10.36 3.39
C LEU A 47 4.55 -9.30 3.76
N ASN A 48 4.84 -9.19 5.05
CA ASN A 48 5.76 -8.19 5.62
C ASN A 48 5.29 -6.75 5.38
N ALA A 49 4.01 -6.49 5.64
CA ALA A 49 3.37 -5.19 5.41
C ALA A 49 4.04 -4.01 6.15
N GLY A 50 4.89 -4.29 7.13
CA GLY A 50 5.63 -3.27 7.86
C GLY A 50 4.67 -2.28 8.51
N ARG A 51 4.73 -1.02 8.08
CA ARG A 51 3.83 0.05 8.57
C ARG A 51 2.62 0.29 7.67
N GLY A 52 2.42 -0.53 6.63
CA GLY A 52 1.28 -0.45 5.72
C GLY A 52 1.47 0.47 4.51
N TYR A 53 2.72 0.80 4.13
CA TYR A 53 3.00 1.67 2.98
C TYR A 53 2.39 1.15 1.68
N VAL A 54 2.56 -0.15 1.37
CA VAL A 54 1.96 -0.75 0.17
C VAL A 54 0.49 -1.06 0.44
N SER A 55 0.14 -1.58 1.62
CA SER A 55 -1.23 -1.95 2.00
C SER A 55 -2.23 -0.84 1.73
N GLY A 56 -1.92 0.40 2.14
CA GLY A 56 -2.82 1.53 1.95
C GLY A 56 -3.04 1.88 0.48
N ILE A 57 -1.98 1.81 -0.35
CA ILE A 57 -2.09 2.10 -1.79
C ILE A 57 -2.89 1.00 -2.49
N VAL A 58 -2.64 -0.26 -2.13
CA VAL A 58 -3.38 -1.40 -2.70
C VAL A 58 -4.84 -1.33 -2.28
N ALA A 59 -5.15 -1.00 -1.02
CA ALA A 59 -6.53 -0.85 -0.54
C ALA A 59 -7.31 0.21 -1.34
N GLU A 60 -6.69 1.37 -1.60
CA GLU A 60 -7.27 2.41 -2.46
C GLU A 60 -7.42 1.95 -3.91
N ALA A 61 -6.47 1.17 -4.44
CA ALA A 61 -6.52 0.68 -5.82
C ALA A 61 -7.63 -0.38 -6.01
N VAL A 62 -7.74 -1.36 -5.11
CA VAL A 62 -8.77 -2.40 -5.23
C VAL A 62 -10.18 -1.86 -4.94
N GLY A 63 -10.30 -0.72 -4.25
CA GLY A 63 -11.56 -0.04 -4.00
C GLY A 63 -12.48 -0.78 -3.03
N VAL A 64 -13.71 -0.28 -2.88
CA VAL A 64 -14.67 -0.76 -1.86
C VAL A 64 -15.12 -2.20 -2.04
N ASP A 65 -15.02 -2.74 -3.25
CA ASP A 65 -15.37 -4.13 -3.56
C ASP A 65 -14.19 -5.09 -3.40
N GLY A 66 -12.99 -4.57 -3.14
CA GLY A 66 -11.77 -5.34 -2.94
C GLY A 66 -11.39 -5.49 -1.46
N LEU A 67 -10.31 -6.22 -1.21
CA LEU A 67 -9.81 -6.43 0.15
C LEU A 67 -8.30 -6.66 0.19
N VAL A 68 -7.64 -6.15 1.22
CA VAL A 68 -6.21 -6.39 1.47
C VAL A 68 -6.04 -7.10 2.80
N TYR A 69 -5.27 -8.17 2.81
CA TYR A 69 -4.86 -8.91 4.00
C TYR A 69 -3.38 -8.62 4.30
N PRO A 70 -3.07 -7.55 5.04
CA PRO A 70 -1.70 -7.23 5.40
C PRO A 70 -1.24 -8.13 6.54
N HIS A 71 -0.19 -8.90 6.30
CA HIS A 71 0.44 -9.74 7.30
C HIS A 71 1.80 -9.17 7.71
N ILE A 72 2.02 -9.14 9.02
CA ILE A 72 3.30 -8.82 9.64
C ILE A 72 3.57 -9.84 10.74
N SER A 73 4.81 -10.33 10.84
CA SER A 73 5.15 -11.30 11.90
C SER A 73 5.11 -10.62 13.27
N PRO A 74 4.68 -11.34 14.34
CA PRO A 74 4.70 -10.82 15.71
C PRO A 74 6.09 -10.30 16.13
N LEU A 75 7.16 -10.98 15.72
CA LEU A 75 8.53 -10.54 15.95
C LEU A 75 8.84 -9.17 15.32
N SER A 76 8.32 -8.92 14.12
CA SER A 76 8.47 -7.60 13.48
C SER A 76 7.70 -6.55 14.27
N VAL A 77 6.46 -6.85 14.67
CA VAL A 77 5.68 -5.94 15.52
C VAL A 77 6.48 -5.57 16.77
N GLU A 78 7.03 -6.56 17.48
CA GLU A 78 7.88 -6.36 18.66
C GLU A 78 9.09 -5.48 18.41
N ARG A 79 9.85 -5.78 17.34
CA ARG A 79 11.01 -4.99 16.93
C ARG A 79 10.67 -3.52 16.66
N TRP A 80 9.45 -3.26 16.18
CA TRP A 80 9.01 -1.93 15.77
C TRP A 80 8.13 -1.20 16.81
N LYS A 81 7.89 -1.78 18.00
CA LYS A 81 7.00 -1.26 19.08
C LYS A 81 7.30 0.18 19.51
N GLY A 82 8.54 0.67 19.37
CA GLY A 82 8.95 2.03 19.75
C GLY A 82 8.93 3.08 18.63
N ILE A 83 8.66 2.67 17.39
CA ILE A 83 8.46 3.58 16.27
C ILE A 83 6.96 3.55 16.00
N GLN A 84 6.28 4.68 16.19
CA GLN A 84 4.81 4.79 16.21
C GLN A 84 4.15 4.13 14.99
N LEU A 85 3.56 2.95 15.18
CA LEU A 85 2.67 2.32 14.19
C LEU A 85 1.50 3.29 13.98
N ARG A 86 1.03 3.46 12.74
CA ARG A 86 0.10 4.54 12.32
C ARG A 86 -0.87 4.97 13.44
N ASN A 87 -0.74 6.23 13.85
CA ASN A 87 -1.68 6.93 14.74
C ASN A 87 -2.31 8.10 13.96
N ASP A 88 -2.69 7.83 12.71
CA ASP A 88 -3.44 8.71 11.82
C ASP A 88 -4.74 8.02 11.39
#